data_AF-A0A849BW52-F1
#
_entry.id   AF-A0A849BW52-F1
#
_cell.length_a   1.000
_cell.length_b   1.000
_cell.length_c   1.000
_cell.angle_alpha   90.00
_cell.angle_beta   90.00
_cell.angle_gamma   90.00
#
_symmetry.space_group_name_H-M   'P 1'
#
loop_
_entity.id
_entity.type
_entity.pdbx_description
1 polymer ?
#
loop_
_entity_poly.entity_id
_entity_poly.type
_entity_poly.pdbx_seq_one_letter_code
_entity_poly.pdbx_strand_id
1 'polypeptide(L)'
;MAATAALAASVLVPYFVNDLHELPLAEVASGAHDPKDMWPPGAAGGLLQLAGLLAVVAVLPGAAIGAALSVAVVLTHARRTRSLRGVAVGVVLLLLSAALLAGYASPLGAALATWRLD
;
A
#
# COMPACT_ATOMS: atom_id res chain seq x y z
N MET A 1 3.22 -6.33 -7.47
CA MET A 1 4.43 -5.50 -7.64
C MET A 1 4.15 -4.19 -8.39
N ALA A 2 3.53 -4.21 -9.56
CA ALA A 2 3.21 -2.97 -10.32
C ALA A 2 2.35 -1.97 -9.52
N ALA A 3 1.30 -2.42 -8.83
CA ALA A 3 0.47 -1.54 -8.00
C ALA A 3 1.25 -0.90 -6.83
N THR A 4 2.13 -1.66 -6.18
CA THR A 4 2.97 -1.16 -5.08
C THR A 4 3.97 -0.12 -5.58
N ALA A 5 4.59 -0.37 -6.74
CA ALA A 5 5.51 0.57 -7.37
C ALA A 5 4.78 1.85 -7.84
N ALA A 6 3.57 1.70 -8.40
CA ALA A 6 2.74 2.83 -8.79
C ALA A 6 2.31 3.68 -7.58
N LEU A 7 1.91 3.03 -6.48
CA LEU A 7 1.59 3.70 -5.22
C LEU A 7 2.81 4.47 -4.70
N ALA A 8 3.97 3.80 -4.61
CA ALA A 8 5.21 4.41 -4.14
C ALA A 8 5.62 5.60 -5.03
N ALA A 9 5.62 5.44 -6.34
CA ALA A 9 5.96 6.52 -7.27
C ALA A 9 4.98 7.69 -7.15
N SER A 10 3.68 7.41 -7.01
CA SER A 10 2.67 8.46 -6.90
C SER A 10 2.83 9.32 -5.64
N VAL A 11 3.47 8.81 -4.60
CA VAL A 11 3.70 9.52 -3.33
C VAL A 11 5.09 10.12 -3.28
N LEU A 12 6.12 9.32 -3.56
CA LEU A 12 7.52 9.73 -3.43
C LEU A 12 7.87 10.82 -4.42
N VAL A 13 7.34 10.77 -5.64
CA VAL A 13 7.65 11.77 -6.66
C VAL A 13 7.14 13.17 -6.24
N PRO A 14 5.86 13.35 -5.85
CA PRO A 14 5.37 14.56 -5.19
C PRO A 14 6.11 14.97 -3.93
N TYR A 15 6.44 14.00 -3.07
CA TYR A 15 7.12 14.25 -1.81
C TYR A 15 8.51 14.87 -2.00
N PHE A 16 9.31 14.34 -2.92
CA PHE A 16 10.67 14.84 -3.15
C PHE A 16 10.70 16.11 -4.01
N VAL A 17 9.83 16.24 -5.00
CA VAL A 17 9.83 17.43 -5.88
C VAL A 17 9.30 18.68 -5.19
N ASN A 18 8.47 18.53 -4.15
CA ASN A 18 7.98 19.65 -3.35
C ASN A 18 8.75 19.82 -2.02
N ASP A 19 9.93 19.21 -1.91
CA ASP A 19 10.82 19.32 -0.74
C ASP A 19 10.15 19.00 0.62
N LEU A 20 9.11 18.15 0.62
CA LEU A 20 8.38 17.77 1.84
C LEU A 20 9.23 16.92 2.80
N HIS A 21 10.40 16.48 2.36
CA HIS A 21 11.39 15.80 3.18
C HIS A 21 12.15 16.74 4.12
N GLU A 22 12.10 18.04 3.89
CA GLU A 22 12.68 19.05 4.79
C GLU A 22 11.72 19.46 5.92
N LEU A 23 10.43 19.10 5.81
CA LEU A 23 9.40 19.46 6.78
C LEU A 23 9.26 18.41 7.90
N PRO A 24 8.84 18.82 9.11
CA PRO A 24 8.51 17.89 10.18
C PRO A 24 7.45 16.88 9.75
N LEU A 25 7.66 15.59 10.05
CA LEU A 25 6.73 14.52 9.69
C LEU A 25 5.30 14.78 10.19
N ALA A 26 5.14 15.42 11.35
CA ALA A 26 3.84 15.76 11.90
C ALA A 26 3.06 16.76 11.02
N GLU A 27 3.75 17.71 10.38
CA GLU A 27 3.14 18.70 9.49
C GLU A 27 2.77 18.06 8.15
N VAL A 28 3.64 17.23 7.59
CA VAL A 28 3.36 16.47 6.36
C VAL A 28 2.18 15.51 6.55
N ALA A 29 2.16 14.77 7.66
CA ALA A 29 1.11 13.81 7.97
C ALA A 29 -0.23 14.46 8.39
N SER A 30 -0.24 15.76 8.71
CA SER A 30 -1.47 16.48 9.08
C SER A 30 -2.40 16.78 7.90
N GLY A 31 -1.92 16.59 6.67
CA GLY A 31 -2.63 16.97 5.45
C GLY A 31 -2.46 18.44 5.06
N ALA A 32 -1.76 19.25 5.87
CA ALA A 32 -1.47 20.67 5.55
C ALA A 32 -0.64 20.86 4.28
N HIS A 33 0.16 19.84 3.93
CA HIS A 33 0.99 19.80 2.73
C HIS A 33 0.64 18.58 1.89
N ASP A 34 -0.60 18.55 1.37
CA ASP A 34 -1.03 17.45 0.51
C ASP A 34 -0.23 17.45 -0.81
N PRO A 35 0.59 16.41 -1.06
CA PRO A 35 1.42 16.36 -2.26
C PRO A 35 0.59 16.37 -3.56
N LYS A 36 -0.70 16.01 -3.49
CA LYS A 36 -1.61 16.00 -4.64
C LYS A 36 -1.97 17.41 -5.12
N ASP A 37 -2.02 18.38 -4.20
CA ASP A 37 -2.42 19.77 -4.47
C ASP A 37 -1.23 20.62 -4.93
N MET A 38 -0.01 20.17 -4.61
CA MET A 38 1.23 20.83 -4.99
C MET A 38 1.73 20.41 -6.38
N TRP A 39 1.15 19.36 -6.98
CA TRP A 39 1.54 18.91 -8.31
C TRP A 39 0.83 19.73 -9.42
N PRO A 40 1.52 20.11 -10.51
CA PRO A 40 0.92 20.93 -11.56
C PRO A 40 -0.34 20.28 -12.15
N PRO A 41 -1.47 21.00 -12.26
CA PRO A 41 -2.67 20.48 -12.90
C PRO A 41 -2.38 20.21 -14.38
N GLY A 42 -2.54 18.96 -14.80
CA GLY A 42 -2.25 18.51 -16.16
C GLY A 42 -2.36 16.99 -16.31
N ALA A 43 -2.27 16.49 -17.55
CA ALA A 43 -2.46 15.07 -17.86
C ALA A 43 -1.52 14.13 -17.07
N ALA A 44 -0.27 14.54 -16.84
CA ALA A 44 0.69 13.78 -16.06
C ALA A 44 0.34 13.71 -14.55
N GLY A 45 -0.10 14.83 -13.95
CA GLY A 45 -0.57 14.86 -12.57
C GLY A 45 -1.82 14.02 -12.35
N GLY A 46 -2.78 14.11 -13.28
CA GLY A 46 -4.01 13.31 -13.24
C GLY A 46 -3.77 11.81 -13.38
N LEU A 47 -2.85 11.38 -14.25
CA LEU A 47 -2.48 9.96 -14.38
C LEU A 47 -1.77 9.44 -13.12
N LEU A 48 -0.93 10.26 -12.50
CA LEU A 48 -0.24 9.89 -11.25
C LEU A 48 -1.23 9.76 -10.08
N GLN A 49 -2.22 10.66 -10.00
CA GLN A 49 -3.32 10.56 -9.04
C GLN A 49 -4.16 9.29 -9.27
N LEU A 50 -4.58 9.04 -10.51
CA LEU A 50 -5.36 7.86 -10.87
C LEU A 50 -4.60 6.55 -10.57
N ALA A 51 -3.31 6.49 -10.88
CA ALA A 51 -2.47 5.33 -10.59
C ALA A 51 -2.36 5.08 -9.07
N GLY A 52 -2.21 6.14 -8.27
CA GLY A 52 -2.22 6.05 -6.82
C GLY A 52 -3.55 5.55 -6.26
N LEU A 53 -4.68 6.10 -6.74
CA LEU A 53 -6.02 5.70 -6.31
C LEU A 53 -6.30 4.22 -6.66
N LEU A 54 -6.03 3.82 -7.91
CA LEU A 54 -6.19 2.43 -8.35
C LEU A 54 -5.30 1.49 -7.55
N ALA A 55 -4.10 1.93 -7.16
CA ALA A 55 -3.23 1.13 -6.31
C ALA A 55 -3.78 0.99 -4.88
N VAL A 56 -4.32 2.04 -4.27
CA VAL A 56 -4.99 1.94 -2.96
C VAL A 56 -6.18 0.98 -3.02
N VAL A 57 -7.06 1.18 -4.00
CA VAL A 57 -8.27 0.37 -4.20
C VAL A 57 -7.93 -1.08 -4.55
N ALA A 58 -6.84 -1.37 -5.26
CA ALA A 58 -6.45 -2.74 -5.60
C ALA A 58 -5.66 -3.44 -4.48
N VAL A 59 -4.83 -2.70 -3.72
CA VAL A 59 -3.93 -3.29 -2.72
C VAL A 59 -4.69 -3.72 -1.46
N LEU A 60 -5.68 -2.96 -0.98
CA LEU A 60 -6.42 -3.31 0.23
C LEU A 60 -7.24 -4.62 0.09
N PRO A 61 -8.12 -4.74 -0.93
CA PRO A 61 -8.88 -5.97 -1.17
C PRO A 61 -7.96 -7.11 -1.57
N GLY A 62 -6.91 -6.82 -2.35
CA GLY A 62 -5.90 -7.80 -2.76
C GLY A 62 -5.16 -8.41 -1.56
N ALA A 63 -4.78 -7.60 -0.57
CA ALA A 63 -4.13 -8.07 0.65
C ALA A 63 -5.08 -8.89 1.53
N ALA A 64 -6.35 -8.49 1.65
CA ALA A 64 -7.35 -9.24 2.41
C ALA A 64 -7.66 -10.61 1.77
N ILE A 65 -7.86 -10.65 0.45
CA ILE A 65 -8.07 -11.88 -0.32
C ILE A 65 -6.81 -12.76 -0.23
N GLY A 66 -5.62 -12.17 -0.40
CA GLY A 66 -4.35 -12.85 -0.28
C GLY A 66 -4.15 -13.51 1.09
N ALA A 67 -4.50 -12.82 2.17
CA ALA A 67 -4.47 -13.38 3.52
C ALA A 67 -5.43 -14.57 3.66
N ALA A 68 -6.68 -14.44 3.22
CA ALA A 68 -7.67 -15.51 3.27
C ALA A 68 -7.24 -16.76 2.49
N LEU A 69 -6.72 -16.57 1.27
CA LEU A 69 -6.18 -17.65 0.44
C LEU A 69 -4.94 -18.30 1.09
N SER A 70 -4.07 -17.51 1.70
CA SER A 70 -2.88 -18.01 2.39
C SER A 70 -3.25 -18.88 3.59
N VAL A 71 -4.25 -18.48 4.38
CA VAL A 71 -4.82 -19.31 5.45
C VAL A 71 -5.37 -20.62 4.89
N ALA A 72 -6.12 -20.58 3.78
CA ALA A 72 -6.65 -21.78 3.15
C ALA A 72 -5.54 -22.73 2.68
N VAL A 73 -4.45 -22.20 2.10
CA VAL A 73 -3.27 -22.97 1.69
C VAL A 73 -2.60 -23.63 2.88
N VAL A 74 -2.36 -22.88 3.97
CA VAL A 74 -1.77 -23.41 5.20
C VAL A 74 -2.63 -24.53 5.78
N LEU A 75 -3.95 -24.30 5.93
CA LEU A 75 -4.86 -25.28 6.49
C LEU A 75 -4.94 -26.54 5.62
N THR A 76 -5.00 -26.39 4.30
CA THR A 76 -5.06 -27.52 3.38
C THR A 76 -3.77 -28.33 3.43
N HIS A 77 -2.60 -27.68 3.39
CA HIS A 77 -1.33 -28.39 3.39
C HIS A 77 -0.96 -28.96 4.75
N ALA A 78 -1.34 -28.32 5.86
CA ALA A 78 -1.15 -28.85 7.19
C ALA A 78 -2.06 -30.06 7.47
N ARG A 79 -3.33 -30.00 7.06
CA ARG A 79 -4.33 -31.02 7.43
C ARG A 79 -4.45 -32.17 6.44
N ARG A 80 -4.39 -31.90 5.12
CA ARG A 80 -4.59 -32.94 4.09
C ARG A 80 -3.29 -33.55 3.58
N THR A 81 -2.32 -32.73 3.18
CA THR A 81 -1.11 -33.23 2.50
C THR A 81 0.10 -33.38 3.44
N ARG A 82 0.01 -32.82 4.66
CA ARG A 82 1.11 -32.71 5.63
C ARG A 82 2.41 -32.18 5.01
N SER A 83 2.30 -31.36 3.98
CA SER A 83 3.44 -30.82 3.24
C SER A 83 4.02 -29.60 3.95
N LEU A 84 5.20 -29.76 4.55
CA LEU A 84 5.91 -28.68 5.23
C LEU A 84 6.26 -27.53 4.28
N ARG A 85 6.59 -27.81 3.01
CA ARG A 85 6.87 -26.77 2.01
C ARG A 85 5.64 -25.92 1.71
N GLY A 86 4.47 -26.54 1.52
CA GLY A 86 3.23 -25.81 1.26
C GLY A 86 2.80 -24.94 2.44
N VAL A 87 3.00 -25.45 3.66
CA VAL A 87 2.78 -24.67 4.89
C VAL A 87 3.74 -23.48 4.98
N ALA A 88 5.04 -23.68 4.74
CA ALA A 88 6.03 -22.61 4.78
C ALA A 88 5.71 -21.48 3.78
N VAL A 89 5.38 -21.83 2.53
CA VAL A 89 4.96 -20.85 1.51
C VAL A 89 3.70 -20.10 1.94
N GLY A 90 2.68 -20.83 2.43
CA GLY A 90 1.44 -20.21 2.90
C GLY A 90 1.65 -19.27 4.09
N VAL A 91 2.53 -19.62 5.04
CA VAL A 91 2.87 -18.75 6.18
C VAL A 91 3.60 -17.50 5.71
N VAL A 92 4.57 -17.61 4.80
CA VAL A 92 5.28 -16.44 4.24
C VAL A 92 4.30 -15.49 3.57
N LEU A 93 3.38 -16.01 2.74
CA LEU A 93 2.37 -15.19 2.07
C LEU A 93 1.38 -14.55 3.05
N LEU A 94 1.03 -15.26 4.12
CA LEU A 94 0.18 -14.73 5.19
C LEU A 94 0.89 -13.57 5.92
N LEU A 95 2.15 -13.75 6.29
CA LEU A 95 2.96 -12.71 6.95
C LEU A 95 3.11 -11.47 6.06
N LEU A 96 3.36 -11.65 4.75
CA LEU A 96 3.42 -10.55 3.79
C LEU A 96 2.09 -9.79 3.70
N SER A 97 0.97 -10.52 3.61
CA SER A 97 -0.37 -9.92 3.58
C SER A 97 -0.68 -9.17 4.88
N ALA A 98 -0.32 -9.74 6.03
CA ALA A 98 -0.49 -9.10 7.34
C ALA A 98 0.38 -7.85 7.49
N ALA A 99 1.63 -7.88 7.03
CA ALA A 99 2.52 -6.73 7.05
C ALA A 99 2.00 -5.58 6.17
N LEU A 100 1.43 -5.89 5.00
CA LEU A 100 0.79 -4.89 4.14
C LEU A 100 -0.44 -4.26 4.81
N LEU A 101 -1.30 -5.06 5.44
CA LEU A 101 -2.47 -4.56 6.17
C LEU A 101 -2.06 -3.71 7.39
N ALA A 102 -1.05 -4.15 8.15
CA ALA A 102 -0.50 -3.39 9.27
C ALA A 102 0.14 -2.07 8.82
N GLY A 103 0.84 -2.07 7.67
CA GLY A 103 1.36 -0.86 7.05
C GLY A 103 0.26 0.14 6.69
N TYR A 104 -0.88 -0.33 6.18
CA TYR A 104 -2.04 0.52 5.93
C TYR A 104 -2.72 1.06 7.20
N ALA A 105 -2.74 0.26 8.28
CA ALA A 105 -3.28 0.69 9.57
C ALA A 105 -2.32 1.60 10.36
N SER A 106 -1.08 1.75 9.90
CA SER A 106 -0.11 2.65 10.52
C SER A 106 -0.45 4.12 10.27
N PRO A 107 0.10 5.07 11.06
CA PRO A 107 -0.06 6.50 10.81
C PRO A 107 0.36 6.91 9.39
N LEU A 108 1.38 6.25 8.82
CA LEU A 108 1.81 6.46 7.44
C LEU A 108 0.73 5.99 6.46
N GLY A 109 0.16 4.80 6.67
CA GLY A 109 -0.92 4.28 5.84
C GLY A 109 -2.19 5.15 5.89
N ALA A 110 -2.50 5.68 7.08
CA ALA A 110 -3.59 6.64 7.26
C ALA A 110 -3.32 7.94 6.50
N ALA A 111 -2.14 8.55 6.63
CA ALA A 111 -1.77 9.74 5.87
C ALA A 111 -1.83 9.51 4.35
N LEU A 112 -1.31 8.37 3.88
CA LEU A 112 -1.38 7.97 2.48
C LEU A 112 -2.81 7.79 1.97
N ALA A 113 -3.69 7.23 2.80
CA ALA A 113 -5.11 7.08 2.47
C ALA A 113 -5.81 8.43 2.44
N THR A 114 -5.54 9.31 3.41
CA THR A 114 -6.07 10.68 3.45
C THR A 114 -5.66 11.48 2.22
N TRP A 115 -4.37 11.45 1.83
CA TRP A 115 -3.89 12.13 0.61
C TRP A 115 -4.50 11.61 -0.70
N ARG A 116 -5.23 10.48 -0.68
CA ARG A 116 -5.80 9.87 -1.89
C ARG A 116 -7.32 9.85 -1.91
N LEU A 117 -7.96 9.90 -0.75
CA LEU A 117 -9.40 9.75 -0.59
C LEU A 117 -10.11 11.05 -0.18
N ASP A 118 -9.38 11.99 0.41
CA ASP A 118 -9.80 13.40 0.57
C ASP A 118 -9.55 14.16 -0.73
#